data_AF-A0A960BJW9-F1
#
_entry.id   AF-A0A960BJW9-F1
#
_cell.length_a   1.000
_cell.length_b   1.000
_cell.length_c   1.000
_cell.angle_alpha   90.00
_cell.angle_beta   90.00
_cell.angle_gamma   90.00
#
_symmetry.space_group_name_H-M   'P 1'
#
loop_
_entity.id
_entity.type
_entity.pdbx_description
1 polymer ?
#
loop_
_entity_poly.entity_id
_entity_poly.type
_entity_poly.pdbx_seq_one_letter_code
_entity_poly.pdbx_strand_id
1 'polypeptide(L)'
;MGKTVMIVEDEPEIRLVLRTYLEDEGYAVVEAETGEQALSLSLDETPDVVLVDLRLPGIHGLDVVRSLRATSQVPIVVVTAQADSHDVVAGLEAGADDYVTKPFIPKELGARIRAQLRRTAASDGEPQQDIIACGPIVIRPETAEAFKDGEPLALSRTEFRVLQELILAKGRILSRDDLLRRVWGYGNAGDGRVVDNLIYRLRSKLEVDAAHPIHLITVRGFGYRLKP
;
A
#
# COMPACT_ATOMS: atom_id res chain seq x y z
N MET A 1 21.93 11.05 2.59
CA MET A 1 21.61 9.91 3.47
C MET A 1 20.89 8.86 2.63
N GLY A 2 21.17 7.58 2.85
CA GLY A 2 20.39 6.50 2.26
C GLY A 2 18.94 6.54 2.75
N LYS A 3 18.03 5.89 2.03
CA LYS A 3 16.64 5.72 2.48
C LYS A 3 16.61 4.81 3.72
N THR A 4 15.73 5.10 4.69
CA THR A 4 15.63 4.32 5.93
C THR A 4 14.48 3.32 5.84
N VAL A 5 14.76 2.05 6.16
CA VAL A 5 13.77 0.98 6.26
C VAL A 5 13.64 0.55 7.71
N MET A 6 12.42 0.62 8.25
CA MET A 6 12.12 0.07 9.57
C MET A 6 11.67 -1.38 9.44
N ILE A 7 12.23 -2.27 10.26
CA ILE A 7 11.85 -3.68 10.36
C ILE A 7 11.17 -3.90 11.71
N VAL A 8 9.90 -4.31 11.69
CA VAL A 8 9.14 -4.71 12.87
C VAL A 8 8.90 -6.22 12.79
N GLU A 9 9.69 -6.96 13.56
CA GLU A 9 9.80 -8.43 13.53
C GLU A 9 10.18 -8.87 14.94
N ASP A 10 9.81 -10.04 15.44
CA ASP A 10 10.26 -10.52 16.76
C ASP A 10 11.35 -11.59 16.63
N GLU A 11 11.35 -12.36 15.54
CA GLU A 11 12.32 -13.41 15.30
C GLU A 11 13.72 -12.83 14.92
N PRO A 12 14.76 -13.00 15.76
CA PRO A 12 16.06 -12.39 15.54
C PRO A 12 16.78 -12.91 14.30
N GLU A 13 16.54 -14.17 13.92
CA GLU A 13 17.10 -14.76 12.70
C GLU A 13 16.53 -14.10 11.44
N ILE A 14 15.21 -13.86 11.40
CA ILE A 14 14.55 -13.19 10.27
C ILE A 14 14.99 -11.74 10.18
N ARG A 15 15.02 -11.04 11.33
CA ARG A 15 15.50 -9.66 11.43
C ARG A 15 16.94 -9.52 10.93
N LEU A 16 17.84 -10.43 11.33
CA LEU A 16 19.23 -10.45 10.88
C LEU A 16 19.35 -10.63 9.37
N VAL A 17 18.60 -11.56 8.78
CA VAL A 17 18.58 -11.78 7.32
C VAL A 17 18.08 -10.54 6.59
N LEU A 18 16.99 -9.93 7.06
CA LEU A 18 16.41 -8.72 6.49
C LEU A 18 17.37 -7.53 6.58
N ARG A 19 17.92 -7.25 7.77
CA ARG A 19 18.87 -6.15 7.98
C ARG A 19 20.08 -6.31 7.07
N THR A 20 20.73 -7.47 7.10
CA THR A 20 21.95 -7.72 6.30
C THR A 20 21.69 -7.47 4.82
N TYR A 21 20.59 -8.01 4.29
CA TYR A 21 20.22 -7.81 2.89
C TYR A 21 19.93 -6.34 2.55
N LEU A 22 19.22 -5.61 3.43
CA LEU A 22 18.85 -4.21 3.20
C LEU A 22 20.05 -3.26 3.33
N GLU A 23 20.94 -3.52 4.27
CA GLU A 23 22.20 -2.77 4.42
C GLU A 23 23.11 -2.98 3.19
N ASP A 24 23.21 -4.21 2.67
CA ASP A 24 23.94 -4.51 1.43
C ASP A 24 23.35 -3.80 0.20
N GLU A 25 22.04 -3.54 0.19
CA GLU A 25 21.35 -2.76 -0.83
C GLU A 25 21.48 -1.23 -0.62
N GLY A 26 22.17 -0.79 0.44
CA GLY A 26 22.46 0.60 0.73
C GLY A 26 21.38 1.35 1.52
N TYR A 27 20.45 0.64 2.16
CA TYR A 27 19.47 1.22 3.06
C TYR A 27 20.04 1.40 4.48
N ALA A 28 19.61 2.45 5.17
CA ALA A 28 19.73 2.50 6.62
C ALA A 28 18.60 1.64 7.23
N VAL A 29 18.89 0.88 8.29
CA VAL A 29 17.92 -0.02 8.92
C VAL A 29 17.66 0.40 10.35
N VAL A 30 16.39 0.49 10.71
CA VAL A 30 15.92 0.67 12.09
C VAL A 30 15.16 -0.60 12.48
N GLU A 31 15.51 -1.20 13.60
CA GLU A 31 14.89 -2.46 14.06
C GLU A 31 13.97 -2.21 15.26
N ALA A 32 12.82 -2.87 15.24
CA ALA A 32 11.89 -2.95 16.38
C ALA A 32 11.50 -4.41 16.62
N GLU A 33 11.62 -4.86 17.87
CA GLU A 33 11.29 -6.23 18.30
C GLU A 33 9.82 -6.39 18.68
N THR A 34 9.15 -5.28 18.99
CA THR A 34 7.73 -5.25 19.36
C THR A 34 7.00 -4.13 18.62
N GLY A 35 5.67 -4.21 18.56
CA GLY A 35 4.88 -3.16 17.94
C GLY A 35 4.96 -1.83 18.70
N GLU A 36 5.04 -1.85 20.02
CA GLU A 36 5.18 -0.65 20.85
C GLU A 36 6.50 0.07 20.57
N GLN A 37 7.60 -0.69 20.45
CA GLN A 37 8.90 -0.15 20.06
C GLN A 37 8.83 0.49 18.67
N ALA A 38 8.17 -0.17 17.71
CA ALA A 38 8.00 0.36 16.36
C ALA A 38 7.24 1.70 16.35
N LEU A 39 6.15 1.79 17.11
CA LEU A 39 5.37 3.02 17.21
C LEU A 39 6.18 4.14 17.84
N SER A 40 6.95 3.86 18.89
CA SER A 40 7.84 4.85 19.52
C SER A 40 8.92 5.33 18.53
N LEU A 41 9.67 4.40 17.91
CA LEU A 41 10.76 4.74 16.99
C LEU A 41 10.26 5.45 15.73
N SER A 42 9.04 5.18 15.28
CA SER A 42 8.49 5.80 14.07
C SER A 42 8.28 7.31 14.19
N LEU A 43 8.16 7.82 15.43
CA LEU A 43 8.02 9.25 15.71
C LEU A 43 9.37 9.98 15.57
N ASP A 44 10.47 9.31 15.92
CA ASP A 44 11.80 9.92 15.98
C ASP A 44 12.62 9.69 14.70
N GLU A 45 12.51 8.49 14.09
CA GLU A 45 13.39 8.05 12.99
C GLU A 45 12.82 8.35 11.59
N THR A 46 11.53 8.68 11.46
CA THR A 46 10.86 9.02 10.19
C THR A 46 11.19 8.05 9.02
N PRO A 47 10.93 6.74 9.15
CA PRO A 47 11.32 5.76 8.14
C PRO A 47 10.67 6.04 6.77
N ASP A 48 11.37 5.70 5.69
CA ASP A 48 10.86 5.84 4.32
C ASP A 48 9.98 4.64 3.90
N VAL A 49 10.13 3.48 4.55
CA VAL A 49 9.29 2.27 4.43
C VAL A 49 9.29 1.53 5.77
N VAL A 50 8.17 0.92 6.13
CA VAL A 50 8.06 0.03 7.30
C VAL A 50 7.68 -1.39 6.85
N LEU A 51 8.45 -2.38 7.29
CA LEU A 51 8.13 -3.80 7.18
C LEU A 51 7.52 -4.27 8.50
N VAL A 52 6.36 -4.92 8.47
CA VAL A 52 5.63 -5.29 9.69
C VAL A 52 5.23 -6.75 9.67
N ASP A 53 5.71 -7.54 10.63
CA ASP A 53 5.07 -8.83 10.96
C ASP A 53 3.76 -8.59 11.71
N LEU A 54 2.75 -9.41 11.40
CA LEU A 54 1.48 -9.43 12.10
C LEU A 54 1.56 -10.10 13.47
N ARG A 55 2.44 -11.11 13.63
CA ARG A 55 2.62 -11.83 14.89
C ARG A 55 3.79 -11.23 15.65
N LEU A 56 3.49 -10.21 16.44
CA LEU A 56 4.44 -9.60 17.36
C LEU A 56 4.03 -9.94 18.80
N PRO A 57 5.00 -10.03 19.73
CA PRO A 57 4.70 -10.01 21.15
C PRO A 57 4.11 -8.65 21.53
N GLY A 58 3.13 -8.65 22.45
CA GLY A 58 2.44 -7.42 22.85
C GLY A 58 1.30 -7.07 21.90
N ILE A 59 1.33 -5.86 21.33
CA ILE A 59 0.34 -5.46 20.33
C ILE A 59 0.48 -6.23 19.02
N HIS A 60 -0.66 -6.57 18.42
CA HIS A 60 -0.71 -7.25 17.13
C HIS A 60 -0.23 -6.32 16.01
N GLY A 61 0.46 -6.86 14.99
CA GLY A 61 1.02 -6.02 13.91
C GLY A 61 -0.05 -5.26 13.11
N LEU A 62 -1.28 -5.77 13.02
CA LEU A 62 -2.41 -5.02 12.43
C LEU A 62 -2.69 -3.70 13.17
N ASP A 63 -2.55 -3.68 14.49
CA ASP A 63 -2.77 -2.48 15.29
C ASP A 63 -1.62 -1.49 15.14
N VAL A 64 -0.40 -1.99 14.90
CA VAL A 64 0.74 -1.17 14.46
C VAL A 64 0.43 -0.49 13.12
N VAL A 65 -0.05 -1.25 12.13
CA VAL A 65 -0.41 -0.71 10.80
C VAL A 65 -1.47 0.39 10.92
N ARG A 66 -2.55 0.15 11.68
CA ARG A 66 -3.62 1.14 11.91
C ARG A 66 -3.09 2.41 12.57
N SER A 67 -2.26 2.25 13.59
CA SER A 67 -1.69 3.38 14.35
C SER A 67 -0.76 4.23 13.47
N LEU A 68 0.11 3.59 12.69
CA LEU A 68 0.97 4.28 11.73
C LEU A 68 0.17 4.97 10.62
N ARG A 69 -0.92 4.35 10.13
CA ARG A 69 -1.80 4.97 9.12
C ARG A 69 -2.54 6.20 9.65
N ALA A 70 -2.87 6.24 10.94
CA ALA A 70 -3.58 7.36 11.53
C ALA A 70 -2.75 8.67 11.52
N THR A 71 -1.43 8.56 11.48
CA THR A 71 -0.52 9.72 11.63
C THR A 71 0.45 9.90 10.47
N SER A 72 0.57 8.93 9.56
CA SER A 72 1.57 8.92 8.49
C SER A 72 1.05 8.34 7.18
N GLN A 73 1.72 8.67 6.07
CA GLN A 73 1.57 8.08 4.73
C GLN A 73 2.80 7.26 4.30
N VAL A 74 3.66 6.87 5.27
CA VAL A 74 4.82 5.99 5.02
C VAL A 74 4.37 4.67 4.36
N PRO A 75 5.00 4.17 3.31
CA PRO A 75 4.68 2.85 2.78
C PRO A 75 4.81 1.74 3.84
N ILE A 76 3.78 0.89 3.98
CA ILE A 76 3.82 -0.30 4.84
C ILE A 76 3.76 -1.56 3.98
N VAL A 77 4.72 -2.47 4.21
CA VAL A 77 4.70 -3.83 3.66
C VAL A 77 4.53 -4.80 4.81
N VAL A 78 3.43 -5.57 4.79
CA VAL A 78 3.22 -6.64 5.78
C VAL A 78 4.04 -7.87 5.37
N VAL A 79 4.75 -8.48 6.31
CA VAL A 79 5.55 -9.69 6.09
C VAL A 79 5.10 -10.77 7.05
N THR A 80 4.39 -11.81 6.60
CA THR A 80 3.74 -12.76 7.53
C THR A 80 3.80 -14.21 7.05
N ALA A 81 3.87 -15.17 7.98
CA ALA A 81 3.89 -16.60 7.68
C ALA A 81 2.52 -17.19 7.27
N GLN A 82 1.41 -16.51 7.54
CA GLN A 82 0.10 -16.99 7.12
C GLN A 82 -0.24 -16.46 5.71
N ALA A 83 -0.33 -17.40 4.77
CA ALA A 83 -0.87 -17.17 3.43
C ALA A 83 -2.42 -17.26 3.40
N ASP A 84 -3.06 -17.49 4.55
CA ASP A 84 -4.51 -17.57 4.61
C ASP A 84 -5.12 -16.20 4.32
N SER A 85 -6.12 -16.23 3.44
CA SER A 85 -6.68 -15.00 2.87
C SER A 85 -7.22 -13.99 3.88
N HIS A 86 -7.57 -14.42 5.10
CA HIS A 86 -8.07 -13.52 6.14
C HIS A 86 -6.99 -12.53 6.62
N ASP A 87 -5.75 -12.98 6.83
CA ASP A 87 -4.70 -12.11 7.39
C ASP A 87 -4.18 -11.11 6.35
N VAL A 88 -4.10 -11.54 5.09
CA VAL A 88 -3.79 -10.67 3.95
C VAL A 88 -4.86 -9.60 3.78
N VAL A 89 -6.14 -10.00 3.83
CA VAL A 89 -7.27 -9.06 3.78
C VAL A 89 -7.18 -8.08 4.94
N ALA A 90 -7.00 -8.57 6.17
CA ALA A 90 -6.96 -7.75 7.37
C ALA A 90 -5.79 -6.76 7.35
N GLY A 91 -4.61 -7.16 6.86
CA GLY A 91 -3.44 -6.27 6.71
C GLY A 91 -3.71 -5.14 5.74
N LEU A 92 -4.29 -5.45 4.58
CA LEU A 92 -4.66 -4.44 3.60
C LEU A 92 -5.77 -3.53 4.13
N GLU A 93 -6.77 -4.08 4.83
CA GLU A 93 -7.83 -3.32 5.49
C GLU A 93 -7.32 -2.37 6.58
N ALA A 94 -6.31 -2.80 7.34
CA ALA A 94 -5.60 -1.94 8.29
C ALA A 94 -4.84 -0.79 7.60
N GLY A 95 -4.63 -0.89 6.28
CA GLY A 95 -4.01 0.13 5.45
C GLY A 95 -2.57 -0.16 5.05
N ALA A 96 -2.16 -1.43 5.06
CA ALA A 96 -0.93 -1.84 4.40
C ALA A 96 -0.98 -1.57 2.89
N ASP A 97 0.16 -1.17 2.32
CA ASP A 97 0.31 -0.92 0.89
C ASP A 97 0.67 -2.18 0.13
N ASP A 98 1.29 -3.16 0.78
CA ASP A 98 1.65 -4.44 0.20
C ASP A 98 1.73 -5.53 1.27
N TYR A 99 1.79 -6.79 0.83
CA TYR A 99 2.07 -7.92 1.69
C TYR A 99 3.02 -8.92 1.01
N VAL A 100 3.76 -9.65 1.83
CA VAL A 100 4.69 -10.71 1.45
C VAL A 100 4.52 -11.87 2.41
N THR A 101 4.36 -13.08 1.87
CA THR A 101 4.24 -14.29 2.68
C THR A 101 5.62 -14.87 3.00
N LYS A 102 5.85 -15.32 4.24
CA LYS A 102 7.00 -16.14 4.62
C LYS A 102 6.75 -17.60 4.22
N PRO A 103 7.79 -18.35 3.75
CA PRO A 103 9.14 -17.89 3.46
C PRO A 103 9.19 -17.01 2.20
N PHE A 104 9.99 -15.95 2.23
CA PHE A 104 10.18 -15.05 1.10
C PHE A 104 11.63 -15.07 0.61
N ILE A 105 11.83 -14.68 -0.65
CA ILE A 105 13.16 -14.46 -1.22
C ILE A 105 13.53 -12.99 -0.93
N PRO A 106 14.64 -12.68 -0.23
CA PRO A 106 15.02 -11.31 0.11
C PRO A 106 15.06 -10.37 -1.10
N LYS A 107 15.52 -10.88 -2.25
CA LYS A 107 15.54 -10.15 -3.53
C LYS A 107 14.16 -9.69 -4.01
N GLU A 108 13.12 -10.48 -3.78
CA GLU A 108 11.74 -10.12 -4.13
C GLU A 108 11.20 -9.03 -3.20
N LEU A 109 11.46 -9.15 -1.90
CA LEU A 109 11.12 -8.11 -0.93
C LEU A 109 11.86 -6.80 -1.22
N GLY A 110 13.16 -6.85 -1.53
CA GLY A 110 13.93 -5.69 -1.97
C GLY A 110 13.36 -5.03 -3.23
N ALA A 111 12.87 -5.81 -4.19
CA ALA A 111 12.20 -5.27 -5.37
C ALA A 111 10.88 -4.56 -5.01
N ARG A 112 10.10 -5.09 -4.06
CA ARG A 112 8.87 -4.48 -3.55
C ARG A 112 9.15 -3.17 -2.83
N ILE A 113 10.16 -3.14 -1.95
CA ILE A 113 10.61 -1.93 -1.24
C ILE A 113 11.05 -0.85 -2.24
N ARG A 114 11.93 -1.19 -3.20
CA ARG A 114 12.34 -0.26 -4.26
C ARG A 114 11.15 0.29 -5.04
N ALA A 115 10.16 -0.54 -5.34
CA ALA A 115 8.98 -0.13 -6.07
C ALA A 115 8.12 0.86 -5.25
N GLN A 116 7.99 0.65 -3.93
CA GLN A 116 7.31 1.60 -3.05
C GLN A 116 8.06 2.94 -2.94
N LEU A 117 9.39 2.90 -2.78
CA LEU A 117 10.25 4.07 -2.65
C LEU A 117 10.35 4.92 -3.92
N ARG A 118 10.56 4.30 -5.09
CA ARG A 118 10.65 5.01 -6.38
C ARG A 118 9.40 5.85 -6.65
N ARG A 119 8.23 5.34 -6.25
CA ARG A 119 6.96 6.04 -6.43
C ARG A 119 6.70 7.13 -5.39
N THR A 120 7.53 7.26 -4.35
CA THR A 120 7.57 8.45 -3.48
C THR A 120 8.38 9.56 -4.13
N ALA A 121 9.46 9.20 -4.85
CA ALA A 121 10.36 10.16 -5.51
C ALA A 121 9.89 10.59 -6.91
N ALA A 122 9.08 9.79 -7.59
CA ALA A 122 8.53 10.12 -8.91
C ALA A 122 7.51 11.29 -8.88
N SER A 123 7.18 11.81 -7.69
CA SER A 123 6.44 13.07 -7.54
C SER A 123 7.23 14.31 -7.99
N ASP A 124 8.54 14.18 -8.27
CA ASP A 124 9.43 15.32 -8.54
C ASP A 124 9.74 15.57 -10.05
N GLY A 125 9.14 14.84 -11.00
CA GLY A 125 9.74 14.66 -12.34
C GLY A 125 9.02 15.14 -13.61
N GLU A 126 7.69 15.20 -13.65
CA GLU A 126 6.95 15.63 -14.85
C GLU A 126 5.68 16.38 -14.44
N PRO A 127 5.24 17.43 -15.18
CA PRO A 127 3.97 18.09 -14.91
C PRO A 127 2.83 17.13 -15.21
N GLN A 128 2.45 16.36 -14.20
CA GLN A 128 1.26 15.54 -14.21
C GLN A 128 0.07 16.49 -14.10
N GLN A 129 -0.97 16.31 -14.93
CA GLN A 129 -2.16 17.19 -14.94
C GLN A 129 -2.54 17.61 -13.51
N ASP A 130 -2.54 18.93 -13.23
CA ASP A 130 -2.72 19.50 -11.88
C ASP A 130 -3.94 18.91 -11.17
N ILE A 131 -4.97 18.58 -11.96
CA ILE A 131 -6.23 18.01 -11.51
C ILE A 131 -6.72 16.99 -12.54
N ILE A 132 -7.08 15.79 -12.09
CA ILE A 132 -7.78 14.78 -12.89
C ILE A 132 -9.15 14.49 -12.27
N ALA A 133 -10.16 14.21 -13.09
CA ALA A 133 -11.53 14.02 -12.60
C ALA A 133 -12.31 12.96 -13.39
N CYS A 134 -13.28 12.36 -12.72
CA CYS A 134 -14.30 11.48 -13.31
C CYS A 134 -15.63 11.69 -12.57
N GLY A 135 -16.55 12.42 -13.20
CA GLY A 135 -17.82 12.79 -12.58
C GLY A 135 -17.59 13.60 -11.29
N PRO A 136 -18.14 13.18 -10.14
CA PRO A 136 -17.97 13.88 -8.87
C PRO A 136 -16.60 13.66 -8.21
N ILE A 137 -15.78 12.75 -8.74
CA ILE A 137 -14.50 12.36 -8.15
C ILE A 137 -13.39 13.21 -8.76
N VAL A 138 -12.61 13.87 -7.91
CA VAL A 138 -11.48 14.73 -8.29
C VAL A 138 -10.23 14.30 -7.54
N ILE A 139 -9.09 14.23 -8.22
CA ILE A 139 -7.79 13.95 -7.62
C ILE A 139 -6.80 15.05 -8.02
N ARG A 140 -5.97 15.45 -7.06
CA ARG A 140 -4.80 16.31 -7.24
C ARG A 140 -3.53 15.47 -7.04
N PRO A 141 -2.88 15.02 -8.12
CA PRO A 141 -1.70 14.16 -8.03
C PRO A 141 -0.55 14.76 -7.23
N GLU A 142 -0.28 16.06 -7.40
CA GLU A 142 0.86 16.72 -6.74
C GLU A 142 0.72 16.79 -5.22
N THR A 143 -0.50 17.01 -4.72
CA THR A 143 -0.78 17.12 -3.28
C THR A 143 -1.24 15.80 -2.65
N ALA A 144 -1.37 14.74 -3.46
CA ALA A 144 -1.95 13.46 -3.07
C ALA A 144 -3.35 13.58 -2.42
N GLU A 145 -4.14 14.59 -2.85
CA GLU A 145 -5.49 14.83 -2.34
C GLU A 145 -6.55 14.25 -3.27
N ALA A 146 -7.60 13.66 -2.70
CA ALA A 146 -8.76 13.19 -3.44
C ALA A 146 -10.04 13.72 -2.82
N PHE A 147 -11.03 14.02 -3.66
CA PHE A 147 -12.32 14.58 -3.27
C PHE A 147 -13.45 13.87 -3.99
N LYS A 148 -14.62 13.80 -3.34
CA LYS A 148 -15.88 13.43 -3.99
C LYS A 148 -16.93 14.47 -3.62
N ASP A 149 -17.60 15.04 -4.63
CA ASP A 149 -18.61 16.08 -4.41
C ASP A 149 -18.06 17.30 -3.63
N GLY A 150 -16.75 17.56 -3.75
CA GLY A 150 -16.03 18.60 -3.02
C GLY A 150 -15.55 18.21 -1.62
N GLU A 151 -15.99 17.08 -1.08
CA GLU A 151 -15.59 16.59 0.25
C GLU A 151 -14.28 15.77 0.18
N PRO A 152 -13.32 15.98 1.10
CA PRO A 152 -12.06 15.23 1.13
C PRO A 152 -12.26 13.73 1.38
N LEU A 153 -11.52 12.91 0.64
CA LEU A 153 -11.47 11.46 0.83
C LEU A 153 -10.19 11.07 1.57
N ALA A 154 -10.35 10.41 2.72
CA ALA A 154 -9.23 9.82 3.46
C ALA A 154 -8.76 8.51 2.79
N LEU A 155 -7.93 8.62 1.76
CA LEU A 155 -7.36 7.47 1.04
C LEU A 155 -5.96 7.12 1.58
N SER A 156 -5.64 5.82 1.62
CA SER A 156 -4.25 5.40 1.71
C SER A 156 -3.52 5.71 0.41
N ARG A 157 -2.18 5.76 0.45
CA ARG A 157 -1.33 5.91 -0.73
C ARG A 157 -1.69 4.94 -1.86
N THR A 158 -1.90 3.66 -1.55
CA THR A 158 -2.22 2.66 -2.56
C THR A 158 -3.64 2.79 -3.10
N GLU A 159 -4.62 3.14 -2.24
CA GLU A 159 -5.99 3.46 -2.66
C GLU A 159 -6.01 4.64 -3.64
N PHE A 160 -5.29 5.71 -3.32
CA PHE A 160 -5.11 6.88 -4.17
C PHE A 160 -4.57 6.50 -5.56
N ARG A 161 -3.50 5.69 -5.60
CA ARG A 161 -2.88 5.26 -6.87
C ARG A 161 -3.82 4.42 -7.73
N VAL A 162 -4.58 3.50 -7.12
CA VAL A 162 -5.58 2.72 -7.88
C VAL A 162 -6.67 3.64 -8.43
N LEU A 163 -7.14 4.59 -7.64
CA LEU A 163 -8.15 5.55 -8.10
C LEU A 163 -7.60 6.42 -9.25
N GLN A 164 -6.36 6.90 -9.14
CA GLN A 164 -5.67 7.64 -10.20
C GLN A 164 -5.58 6.84 -11.50
N GLU A 165 -5.12 5.58 -11.45
CA GLU A 165 -5.05 4.71 -12.63
C GLU A 165 -6.44 4.50 -13.26
N LEU A 166 -7.48 4.32 -12.44
CA LEU A 166 -8.85 4.15 -12.91
C LEU A 166 -9.41 5.42 -13.59
N ILE A 167 -9.10 6.62 -13.07
CA ILE A 167 -9.45 7.90 -13.72
C ILE A 167 -8.70 8.04 -15.04
N LEU A 168 -7.39 7.80 -15.05
CA LEU A 168 -6.54 7.88 -16.25
C LEU A 168 -6.94 6.87 -17.33
N ALA A 169 -7.56 5.76 -16.94
CA ALA A 169 -8.12 4.79 -17.88
C ALA A 169 -9.33 5.34 -18.67
N LYS A 170 -9.95 6.44 -18.22
CA LYS A 170 -11.06 7.14 -18.90
C LYS A 170 -12.21 6.20 -19.28
N GLY A 171 -12.67 5.39 -18.32
CA GLY A 171 -13.77 4.45 -18.49
C GLY A 171 -13.41 3.12 -19.17
N ARG A 172 -12.16 2.93 -19.60
CA ARG A 172 -11.65 1.62 -20.03
C ARG A 172 -11.56 0.67 -18.83
N ILE A 173 -11.65 -0.63 -19.13
CA ILE A 173 -11.49 -1.67 -18.12
C ILE A 173 -10.00 -1.85 -17.84
N LEU A 174 -9.63 -1.81 -16.56
CA LEU A 174 -8.34 -2.27 -16.08
C LEU A 174 -8.52 -3.66 -15.47
N SER A 175 -7.75 -4.62 -15.95
CA SER A 175 -7.71 -5.96 -15.35
C SER A 175 -7.03 -5.92 -13.98
N ARG A 176 -7.20 -6.99 -13.19
CA ARG A 176 -6.45 -7.16 -11.93
C ARG A 176 -4.95 -7.12 -12.19
N ASP A 177 -4.49 -7.81 -13.22
CA ASP A 177 -3.08 -7.85 -13.61
C ASP A 177 -2.58 -6.48 -14.04
N ASP A 178 -3.40 -5.68 -14.74
CA ASP A 178 -3.02 -4.31 -15.09
C ASP A 178 -2.89 -3.43 -13.84
N LEU A 179 -3.83 -3.52 -12.90
CA LEU A 179 -3.78 -2.78 -11.64
C LEU A 179 -2.58 -3.20 -10.78
N LEU A 180 -2.33 -4.50 -10.64
CA LEU A 180 -1.14 -5.04 -9.96
C LEU A 180 0.15 -4.51 -10.61
N ARG A 181 0.23 -4.54 -11.93
CA ARG A 181 1.41 -4.05 -12.67
C ARG A 181 1.60 -2.55 -12.52
N ARG A 182 0.55 -1.76 -12.64
CA ARG A 182 0.61 -0.29 -12.61
C ARG A 182 0.86 0.26 -11.21
N VAL A 183 0.12 -0.23 -10.22
CA VAL A 183 0.17 0.32 -8.85
C VAL A 183 1.28 -0.31 -8.03
N TRP A 184 1.51 -1.61 -8.17
CA TRP A 184 2.51 -2.34 -7.39
C TRP A 184 3.77 -2.71 -8.17
N GLY A 185 3.79 -2.56 -9.50
CA GLY A 185 4.96 -2.92 -10.31
C GLY A 185 5.18 -4.43 -10.43
N TYR A 186 4.18 -5.25 -10.10
CA TYR A 186 4.30 -6.71 -10.21
C TYR A 186 4.24 -7.19 -11.66
N GLY A 187 5.07 -8.18 -11.97
CA GLY A 187 4.77 -9.13 -13.06
C GLY A 187 3.62 -10.07 -12.64
N ASN A 188 3.37 -11.12 -13.43
CA ASN A 188 2.25 -12.08 -13.29
C ASN A 188 2.21 -12.90 -11.97
N ALA A 189 2.85 -12.46 -10.88
CA ALA A 189 2.97 -13.16 -9.59
C ALA A 189 2.24 -12.47 -8.43
N GLY A 190 1.47 -11.40 -8.67
CA GLY A 190 0.65 -10.76 -7.64
C GLY A 190 -0.68 -11.48 -7.42
N ASP A 191 -1.15 -11.57 -6.18
CA ASP A 191 -2.49 -12.08 -5.88
C ASP A 191 -3.55 -11.04 -6.25
N GLY A 192 -4.42 -11.38 -7.21
CA GLY A 192 -5.54 -10.53 -7.63
C GLY A 192 -6.48 -10.14 -6.49
N ARG A 193 -6.49 -10.88 -5.37
CA ARG A 193 -7.30 -10.57 -4.19
C ARG A 193 -6.91 -9.25 -3.52
N VAL A 194 -5.66 -8.82 -3.64
CA VAL A 194 -5.21 -7.50 -3.17
C VAL A 194 -6.00 -6.39 -3.84
N VAL A 195 -6.18 -6.51 -5.16
CA VAL A 195 -6.94 -5.55 -5.96
C VAL A 195 -8.40 -5.57 -5.51
N ASP A 196 -9.00 -6.75 -5.35
CA ASP A 196 -10.41 -6.89 -4.99
C ASP A 196 -10.72 -6.22 -3.65
N ASN A 197 -9.89 -6.43 -2.63
CA ASN A 197 -10.02 -5.80 -1.32
C ASN A 197 -9.85 -4.28 -1.38
N LEU A 198 -8.90 -3.82 -2.19
CA LEU A 198 -8.68 -2.39 -2.35
C LEU A 198 -9.84 -1.72 -3.08
N ILE A 199 -10.40 -2.36 -4.10
CA ILE A 199 -11.63 -1.90 -4.76
C ILE A 199 -12.80 -1.85 -3.78
N TYR A 200 -12.96 -2.87 -2.93
CA TYR A 200 -13.99 -2.88 -1.90
C TYR A 200 -13.88 -1.67 -0.95
N ARG A 201 -12.67 -1.33 -0.49
CA ARG A 201 -12.42 -0.13 0.35
C ARG A 201 -12.62 1.17 -0.39
N LEU A 202 -12.19 1.26 -1.65
CA LEU A 202 -12.48 2.44 -2.47
C LEU A 202 -13.98 2.64 -2.59
N ARG A 203 -14.78 1.58 -2.75
CA ARG A 203 -16.24 1.71 -2.76
C ARG A 203 -16.82 2.20 -1.45
N SER A 204 -16.35 1.74 -0.31
CA SER A 204 -16.86 2.22 0.99
C SER A 204 -16.58 3.71 1.22
N LYS A 205 -15.59 4.29 0.51
CA LYS A 205 -15.25 5.72 0.57
C LYS A 205 -15.88 6.54 -0.56
N LEU A 206 -16.06 5.93 -1.74
CA LEU A 206 -16.53 6.61 -2.96
C LEU A 206 -18.02 6.47 -3.23
N GLU A 207 -18.65 5.37 -2.81
CA GLU A 207 -20.03 5.06 -3.18
C GLU A 207 -20.99 5.43 -2.04
N VAL A 208 -22.21 5.80 -2.39
CA VAL A 208 -23.29 5.94 -1.40
C VAL A 208 -23.68 4.55 -0.86
N ASP A 209 -23.72 3.55 -1.74
CA ASP A 209 -23.88 2.14 -1.39
C ASP A 209 -22.76 1.31 -2.03
N ALA A 210 -21.82 0.84 -1.21
CA ALA A 210 -20.68 0.06 -1.68
C ALA A 210 -21.07 -1.30 -2.28
N ALA A 211 -22.23 -1.86 -1.92
CA ALA A 211 -22.75 -3.11 -2.49
C ALA A 211 -23.36 -2.90 -3.88
N HIS A 212 -23.86 -1.69 -4.16
CA HIS A 212 -24.44 -1.30 -5.44
C HIS A 212 -23.71 -0.09 -6.03
N PRO A 213 -22.41 -0.24 -6.40
CA PRO A 213 -21.59 0.86 -6.86
C PRO A 213 -22.09 1.42 -8.20
N ILE A 214 -22.10 2.75 -8.34
CA ILE A 214 -22.48 3.42 -9.59
C ILE A 214 -21.27 3.98 -10.35
N HIS A 215 -20.20 4.33 -9.64
CA HIS A 215 -18.97 4.86 -10.23
C HIS A 215 -17.95 3.74 -10.46
N LEU A 216 -17.59 2.98 -9.42
CA LEU A 216 -16.54 1.97 -9.47
C LEU A 216 -17.10 0.58 -9.79
N ILE A 217 -17.25 0.28 -11.08
CA ILE A 217 -17.97 -0.89 -11.59
C ILE A 217 -17.06 -2.10 -11.76
N THR A 218 -17.52 -3.26 -11.26
CA THR A 218 -16.94 -4.57 -11.62
C THR A 218 -17.47 -5.00 -12.99
N VAL A 219 -16.56 -5.27 -13.93
CA VAL A 219 -16.88 -5.97 -15.17
C VAL A 219 -16.47 -7.43 -15.00
N ARG A 220 -17.46 -8.29 -14.74
CA ARG A 220 -17.25 -9.71 -14.42
C ARG A 220 -16.39 -10.40 -15.48
N GLY A 221 -15.32 -11.07 -15.05
CA GLY A 221 -14.36 -11.76 -15.92
C GLY A 221 -13.27 -10.86 -16.53
N PHE A 222 -13.39 -9.54 -16.43
CA PHE A 222 -12.45 -8.61 -17.06
C PHE A 222 -11.69 -7.71 -16.08
N GLY A 223 -12.36 -7.18 -15.04
CA GLY A 223 -11.73 -6.31 -14.05
C GLY A 223 -12.64 -5.17 -13.61
N TYR A 224 -12.09 -3.96 -13.54
CA TYR A 224 -12.72 -2.79 -12.96
C TYR A 224 -12.69 -1.59 -13.90
N ARG A 225 -13.69 -0.72 -13.82
CA ARG A 225 -13.68 0.59 -14.48
C ARG A 225 -14.35 1.63 -13.61
N LEU A 226 -13.92 2.88 -13.77
CA LEU A 226 -14.58 4.02 -13.16
C LEU A 226 -15.51 4.71 -14.18
N LYS A 227 -16.68 5.15 -13.72
CA LYS A 227 -17.67 5.91 -14.47
C LYS A 227 -17.97 7.23 -13.77
N PRO A 228 -18.33 8.28 -14.54
CA PRO A 228 -18.85 9.52 -13.99
C PRO A 228 -20.09 9.32 -13.13
#